data_AF-A0A2D8U2Y7-F1
#
_entry.id   AF-A0A2D8U2Y7-F1
#
_cell.length_a   1.000
_cell.length_b   1.000
_cell.length_c   1.000
_cell.angle_alpha   90.00
_cell.angle_beta   90.00
_cell.angle_gamma   90.00
#
_symmetry.space_group_name_H-M   'P 1'
#
loop_
_entity.id
_entity.type
_entity.pdbx_description
1 polymer ?
#
loop_
_entity_poly.entity_id
_entity_poly.type
_entity_poly.pdbx_seq_one_letter_code
_entity_poly.pdbx_strand_id
1 'polypeptide(L)' 'MSDEMCKKDIRALLKTFGVSADEAIVGHMAKNPGVKTLNLKVTLEDLTNYGDDSIEKLNLEITKDIHCN' A
#
# COMPACT_ATOMS: atom_id res chain seq x y z
N MET A 1 -24.69 -1.64 10.92
CA MET A 1 -24.16 -0.26 10.91
C MET A 1 -22.63 -0.23 11.03
N SER A 2 -21.98 -1.18 11.72
CA SER A 2 -20.51 -1.26 11.88
C SER A 2 -19.73 -1.41 10.57
N ASP A 3 -20.25 -2.20 9.63
CA ASP A 3 -19.45 -2.66 8.49
C ASP A 3 -19.24 -1.58 7.42
N GLU A 4 -20.22 -0.68 7.25
CA GLU A 4 -20.12 0.37 6.21
C GLU A 4 -19.19 1.50 6.62
N MET A 5 -19.14 1.85 7.91
CA MET A 5 -18.13 2.80 8.41
C MET A 5 -16.73 2.21 8.34
N CYS A 6 -16.54 0.96 8.76
CA CYS A 6 -15.25 0.26 8.66
C CYS A 6 -14.77 0.18 7.19
N LYS A 7 -15.63 -0.23 6.25
CA LYS A 7 -15.28 -0.25 4.83
C LYS A 7 -14.98 1.14 4.26
N LYS A 8 -15.62 2.19 4.77
CA LYS A 8 -15.33 3.58 4.36
C LYS A 8 -13.91 3.98 4.78
N ASP A 9 -13.52 3.67 6.00
CA ASP A 9 -12.18 4.01 6.52
C ASP A 9 -11.08 3.20 5.82
N ILE A 10 -11.31 1.91 5.56
CA ILE A 10 -10.41 1.07 4.74
C ILE A 10 -10.21 1.70 3.36
N ARG A 11 -11.30 2.09 2.68
CA ARG A 11 -11.21 2.73 1.36
C ARG A 11 -10.49 4.07 1.41
N ALA A 12 -10.71 4.86 2.46
CA ALA A 12 -10.03 6.14 2.65
C ALA A 12 -8.52 5.95 2.81
N LEU A 13 -8.08 5.00 3.64
CA LEU A 13 -6.67 4.65 3.81
C LEU A 13 -6.03 4.25 2.47
N LEU A 14 -6.63 3.29 1.77
CA LEU A 14 -6.10 2.77 0.50
C LEU A 14 -6.07 3.85 -0.58
N LYS A 15 -7.05 4.76 -0.61
CA LYS A 15 -7.06 5.90 -1.53
C LYS A 15 -5.91 6.86 -1.25
N THR A 16 -5.68 7.21 0.01
CA THR A 16 -4.56 8.08 0.39
C THR A 16 -3.22 7.44 0.01
N PHE A 17 -3.03 6.16 0.32
CA PHE A 17 -1.84 5.42 -0.09
C PHE A 17 -1.65 5.45 -1.62
N GLY A 18 -2.71 5.15 -2.38
CA GLY A 18 -2.65 5.13 -3.85
C GLY A 18 -2.18 6.46 -4.45
N VAL A 19 -2.75 7.58 -3.99
CA VAL A 19 -2.36 8.92 -4.48
C VAL A 19 -0.88 9.22 -4.14
N SER A 20 -0.44 8.96 -2.91
CA SER A 20 0.95 9.20 -2.52
C SER A 20 1.93 8.28 -3.23
N ALA A 21 1.54 7.02 -3.47
CA ALA A 21 2.35 6.06 -4.20
C ALA A 21 2.52 6.49 -5.67
N ASP A 22 1.46 6.95 -6.33
CA ASP A 22 1.53 7.45 -7.70
C ASP A 22 2.52 8.61 -7.83
N GLU A 23 2.41 9.61 -6.96
CA GLU A 23 3.34 10.76 -6.94
C GLU A 23 4.80 10.33 -6.71
N ALA A 24 5.03 9.41 -5.77
CA ALA A 24 6.36 8.91 -5.45
C ALA A 24 6.97 8.10 -6.61
N ILE A 25 6.19 7.23 -7.23
CA ILE A 25 6.62 6.38 -8.35
C ILE A 25 6.91 7.24 -9.59
N VAL A 26 5.97 8.12 -9.97
CA VAL A 26 6.17 9.03 -11.11
C VAL A 26 7.37 9.95 -10.88
N GLY A 27 7.50 10.50 -9.67
CA GLY A 27 8.65 11.33 -9.29
C GLY A 27 9.98 10.57 -9.34
N HIS A 28 10.00 9.31 -8.94
CA HIS A 28 11.17 8.45 -9.06
C HIS A 28 11.55 8.19 -10.53
N MET A 29 10.58 7.86 -11.38
CA MET A 29 10.81 7.60 -12.80
C MET A 29 11.28 8.85 -13.55
N ALA A 30 10.69 10.02 -13.26
CA ALA A 30 11.10 11.28 -13.86
C ALA A 30 12.57 11.65 -13.55
N LYS A 31 13.06 11.30 -12.35
CA LYS A 31 14.46 11.48 -11.95
C LYS A 31 15.41 10.46 -12.58
N ASN A 32 14.87 9.35 -13.08
CA ASN A 32 15.63 8.22 -13.59
C ASN A 32 15.11 7.78 -14.97
N PRO A 33 15.27 8.59 -16.04
CA PRO A 33 14.66 8.35 -17.35
C PRO A 33 15.15 7.06 -18.07
N GLY A 34 16.22 6.44 -17.58
CA GLY A 34 16.70 5.14 -18.06
C GLY A 34 15.96 3.93 -17.46
N VAL A 35 15.22 4.13 -16.37
CA VAL A 35 14.43 3.07 -15.74
C VAL A 35 13.11 2.96 -16.49
N LYS A 36 12.79 1.76 -16.99
CA LYS A 36 11.56 1.46 -17.73
C LYS A 36 10.57 0.60 -16.95
N THR A 37 11.06 -0.07 -15.91
CA THR A 37 10.28 -1.01 -15.11
C THR A 37 10.71 -0.92 -13.65
N LEU A 38 9.72 -0.91 -12.75
CA LEU A 38 9.92 -1.05 -11.30
C LEU A 38 9.24 -2.33 -10.84
N ASN A 39 10.00 -3.21 -10.18
CA ASN A 39 9.44 -4.35 -9.45
C ASN A 39 9.19 -3.90 -8.00
N LEU A 40 7.92 -3.75 -7.61
CA LEU A 40 7.54 -3.20 -6.32
C LEU A 40 6.77 -4.23 -5.48
N LYS A 41 6.97 -4.17 -4.17
CA LYS A 41 6.19 -4.89 -3.16
C LYS A 41 5.48 -3.88 -2.25
N VAL A 42 4.21 -4.12 -1.97
CA VAL A 42 3.43 -3.41 -0.96
C VAL A 42 3.07 -4.41 0.14
N THR A 43 3.32 -4.02 1.39
CA THR A 43 2.96 -4.81 2.58
C THR A 43 1.99 -3.99 3.43
N LEU A 44 0.84 -4.56 3.76
CA LEU A 44 -0.05 -4.07 4.82
C LEU A 44 0.31 -4.82 6.10
N GLU A 45 0.81 -4.09 7.09
CA GLU A 45 1.23 -4.63 8.37
C GLU A 45 0.38 -4.05 9.50
N ASP A 46 -0.11 -4.93 10.37
CA ASP A 46 -0.86 -4.55 11.55
C ASP A 46 0.05 -4.22 12.73
N LEU A 47 0.05 -2.93 13.08
CA LEU A 47 0.84 -2.37 14.17
C LEU A 47 0.09 -2.34 15.50
N THR A 48 -1.13 -2.90 15.56
CA THR A 48 -1.93 -2.92 16.78
C THR A 48 -1.22 -3.78 17.84
N ASN A 49 -1.09 -3.23 19.05
CA ASN A 49 -0.67 -3.99 20.20
C ASN A 49 -1.92 -4.57 20.88
N TYR A 50 -2.20 -5.84 20.63
CA TYR A 50 -3.37 -6.51 21.20
C TYR A 50 -3.18 -6.91 22.67
N GLY A 51 -1.95 -6.91 23.20
CA GLY A 51 -1.64 -7.41 24.55
C GLY A 51 -1.80 -8.93 24.74
N ASP A 52 -2.18 -9.63 23.67
CA ASP A 52 -2.33 -11.08 23.59
C ASP A 52 -1.61 -11.56 22.32
N ASP A 53 -0.52 -12.30 22.52
CA ASP A 53 0.33 -12.82 21.44
C ASP A 53 -0.34 -13.97 20.66
N SER A 54 -1.49 -14.47 21.11
CA SER A 54 -2.27 -15.47 20.38
C SER A 54 -3.11 -14.87 19.24
N ILE A 55 -3.30 -13.54 19.23
CA ILE A 55 -4.02 -12.86 18.15
C ILE A 55 -3.08 -12.75 16.94
N GLU A 56 -3.45 -13.47 15.87
CA GLU A 56 -2.76 -13.37 14.60
C GLU A 56 -2.96 -11.97 14.01
N LYS A 57 -1.83 -11.31 13.74
CA LYS A 57 -1.80 -9.97 13.16
C LYS A 57 -2.12 -10.02 11.66
N LEU A 58 -2.86 -9.03 11.18
CA LEU A 58 -3.09 -8.90 9.74
C LEU A 58 -1.75 -8.61 9.03
N ASN A 59 -1.42 -9.46 8.06
CA ASN A 59 -0.35 -9.24 7.10
C ASN A 59 -0.84 -9.56 5.69
N LEU A 60 -0.62 -8.64 4.75
CA LEU A 60 -0.92 -8.85 3.34
C LEU A 60 0.22 -8.30 2.49
N GLU A 61 0.76 -9.13 1.60
CA GLU A 61 1.80 -8.72 0.65
C GLU A 61 1.30 -8.83 -0.79
N ILE A 62 1.62 -7.81 -1.59
CA ILE A 62 1.35 -7.79 -3.03
C ILE A 62 2.61 -7.33 -3.75
N THR A 63 3.05 -8.11 -4.74
CA THR A 63 4.17 -7.75 -5.61
C THR A 63 3.66 -7.51 -7.03
N LYS A 64 4.18 -6.46 -7.69
CA LYS A 64 3.82 -6.14 -9.07
C LYS A 64 4.92 -5.37 -9.80
N ASP A 65 5.05 -5.66 -11.09
CA ASP A 65 5.83 -4.86 -12.02
C ASP A 65 5.03 -3.66 -12.53
N ILE A 66 5.62 -2.47 -12.42
CA ILE A 66 5.12 -1.24 -13.01
C ILE A 66 5.97 -0.91 -14.21
N HIS A 67 5.32 -0.83 -15.37
CA HIS A 67 5.94 -0.44 -16.63
C HIS A 67 5.57 1.01 -16.91
N CYS A 68 6.56 1.89 -17.04
CA CYS A 68 6.34 3.25 -17.48
C CYS A 68 6.91 3.38 -18.89
N ASN A 69 6.00 3.60 -19.86
CA ASN A 69 6.34 3.89 -21.25
C ASN A 69 6.61 5.38 -21.44
#